data_AF-A0A496QFS9-F1
#
_entry.id   AF-A0A496QFS9-F1
#
_cell.length_a   1.000
_cell.length_b   1.000
_cell.length_c   1.000
_cell.angle_alpha   90.00
_cell.angle_beta   90.00
_cell.angle_gamma   90.00
#
_symmetry.space_group_name_H-M   'P 1'
#
loop_
_entity.id
_entity.type
_entity.pdbx_description
1 polymer ?
#
loop_
_entity_poly.entity_id
_entity_poly.type
_entity_poly.pdbx_seq_one_letter_code
_entity_poly.pdbx_strand_id
1 'polypeptide(L)'
;MRRILLGIMIVAFGITAFGAFSVGLNGLGVLITYSELPSPGVIIVPDFSNTLIILGSLDFRASFSWLHAGLMMPFAQYARNLETGEHAFSPLPFQMIYLYAGLHHSFNKLYVLADVGMTVVGPYTGLPLLRVGGGLKLGKHFFLEAGFMKWLVPVDISYKNFDVEFGYEF
;
A
#
# COMPACT_ATOMS: atom_id res chain seq x y z
N MET A 1 -29.67 -4.83 -4.10
CA MET A 1 -28.88 -3.96 -5.02
C MET A 1 -29.13 -2.47 -4.84
N ARG A 2 -30.34 -1.91 -5.05
CA ARG A 2 -30.57 -0.45 -4.98
C ARG A 2 -30.12 0.23 -3.68
N ARG A 3 -30.34 -0.39 -2.50
CA ARG A 3 -29.92 0.15 -1.20
C ARG A 3 -28.40 0.17 -1.00
N ILE A 4 -27.69 -0.81 -1.57
CA ILE A 4 -26.23 -0.92 -1.50
C ILE A 4 -25.59 0.15 -2.40
N LEU A 5 -26.11 0.31 -3.62
CA LEU A 5 -25.72 1.39 -4.53
C LEU A 5 -25.96 2.78 -3.94
N LEU A 6 -27.12 2.99 -3.29
CA LEU A 6 -27.41 4.25 -2.61
C LEU A 6 -26.45 4.51 -1.45
N GLY A 7 -26.12 3.48 -0.66
CA GLY A 7 -25.12 3.57 0.40
C GLY A 7 -23.73 3.94 -0.13
N ILE A 8 -23.28 3.28 -1.21
CA ILE A 8 -22.01 3.61 -1.88
C ILE A 8 -22.02 5.05 -2.39
N MET A 9 -23.12 5.51 -3.00
CA MET A 9 -23.23 6.89 -3.48
C MET A 9 -23.22 7.92 -2.35
N ILE A 10 -23.91 7.66 -1.23
CA ILE A 10 -23.92 8.56 -0.07
C ILE A 10 -22.52 8.65 0.55
N VAL A 11 -21.83 7.51 0.67
CA VAL A 11 -20.45 7.47 1.16
C VAL A 11 -19.53 8.19 0.18
N ALA A 12 -19.60 7.90 -1.12
CA ALA A 12 -18.82 8.59 -2.14
C ALA A 12 -19.06 10.10 -2.12
N PHE A 13 -20.32 10.54 -2.13
CA PHE A 13 -20.69 11.95 -2.13
C PHE A 13 -20.31 12.66 -0.81
N GLY A 14 -20.47 11.99 0.34
CA GLY A 14 -20.03 12.52 1.63
C GLY A 14 -18.50 12.68 1.69
N ILE A 15 -17.77 11.72 1.14
CA ILE A 15 -16.32 11.79 0.98
C ILE A 15 -15.93 12.90 -0.01
N THR A 16 -16.69 13.11 -1.09
CA THR A 16 -16.41 14.17 -2.10
C THR A 16 -16.74 15.57 -1.61
N ALA A 17 -17.78 15.72 -0.81
CA ALA A 17 -18.23 17.02 -0.32
C ALA A 17 -17.46 17.51 0.92
N PHE A 18 -16.93 16.59 1.74
CA PHE A 18 -16.35 16.94 3.05
C PHE A 18 -14.97 16.33 3.33
N GLY A 19 -14.45 15.47 2.46
CA GLY A 19 -13.15 14.85 2.63
C GLY A 19 -12.01 15.70 2.06
N ALA A 20 -10.85 15.67 2.73
CA ALA A 20 -9.61 16.12 2.12
C ALA A 20 -9.12 15.03 1.17
N PHE A 21 -8.87 15.40 -0.08
CA PHE A 21 -8.37 14.49 -1.10
C PHE A 21 -6.87 14.56 -1.17
N SER A 22 -6.22 13.41 -1.32
CA SER A 22 -4.82 13.37 -1.67
C SER A 22 -4.50 12.33 -2.73
N VAL A 23 -3.44 12.62 -3.49
CA VAL A 23 -2.81 11.67 -4.40
C VAL A 23 -1.35 11.50 -4.02
N GLY A 24 -0.94 10.26 -3.78
CA GLY A 24 0.42 9.85 -3.44
C GLY A 24 1.12 9.10 -4.56
N LEU A 25 2.43 9.30 -4.68
CA LEU A 25 3.35 8.39 -5.35
C LEU A 25 4.05 7.56 -4.30
N ASN A 26 3.76 6.26 -4.29
CA ASN A 26 4.25 5.35 -3.25
C ASN A 26 5.27 4.39 -3.86
N GLY A 27 6.30 4.09 -3.08
CA GLY A 27 7.27 3.05 -3.33
C GLY A 27 7.16 1.99 -2.25
N LEU A 28 6.52 0.87 -2.57
CA LEU A 28 6.52 -0.30 -1.69
C LEU A 28 7.82 -1.08 -1.91
N GLY A 29 8.74 -0.95 -0.98
CA GLY A 29 9.96 -1.74 -0.92
C GLY A 29 9.70 -3.07 -0.25
N VAL A 30 10.01 -4.14 -0.98
CA VAL A 30 9.75 -5.52 -0.61
C VAL A 30 11.09 -6.23 -0.51
N LEU A 31 11.43 -6.69 0.69
CA LEU A 31 12.52 -7.65 0.92
C LEU A 31 11.91 -9.02 1.18
N ILE A 32 12.29 -10.01 0.36
CA ILE A 32 11.77 -11.37 0.43
C ILE A 32 12.57 -12.15 1.47
N THR A 33 11.89 -12.63 2.52
CA THR A 33 12.46 -13.59 3.46
C THR A 33 11.59 -14.83 3.49
N TYR A 34 12.17 -15.99 3.21
CA TYR A 34 11.49 -17.28 3.34
C TYR A 34 11.45 -17.66 4.82
N SER A 35 10.27 -17.68 5.42
CA SER A 35 10.09 -18.09 6.82
C SER A 35 9.79 -19.58 6.98
N GLU A 36 9.39 -20.27 5.92
CA GLU A 36 9.06 -21.70 5.95
C GLU A 36 9.82 -22.46 4.86
N LEU A 37 10.17 -23.71 5.18
CA LEU A 37 10.60 -24.67 4.16
C LEU A 37 9.45 -24.81 3.14
N PRO A 38 9.70 -24.71 1.83
CA PRO A 38 8.66 -24.82 0.83
C PRO A 38 7.88 -26.13 1.05
N SER A 39 6.55 -26.05 0.92
CA SER A 39 5.68 -27.21 1.06
C SER A 39 6.21 -28.37 0.17
N PRO A 40 6.23 -29.61 0.69
CA PRO A 40 6.78 -30.74 -0.05
C PRO A 40 6.00 -30.93 -1.35
N GLY A 41 6.60 -30.51 -2.47
CA GLY A 41 5.95 -30.51 -3.80
C GLY A 41 6.38 -29.37 -4.73
N VAL A 42 6.95 -28.28 -4.21
CA VAL A 42 7.43 -27.16 -5.04
C VAL A 42 8.92 -27.32 -5.34
N ILE A 43 9.25 -27.80 -6.54
CA ILE A 43 10.62 -28.21 -6.93
C ILE A 43 11.50 -27.02 -7.35
N ILE A 44 10.92 -25.85 -7.65
CA ILE A 44 11.69 -24.64 -7.97
C ILE A 44 10.95 -23.43 -7.42
N VAL A 45 11.33 -22.96 -6.24
CA VAL A 45 11.06 -21.58 -5.83
C VAL A 45 12.29 -20.79 -6.28
N PRO A 46 12.18 -19.83 -7.21
CA PRO A 46 13.32 -18.96 -7.52
C PRO A 46 13.72 -18.27 -6.22
N ASP A 47 14.99 -18.36 -5.84
CA ASP A 47 15.48 -17.70 -4.64
C ASP A 47 15.55 -16.19 -4.88
N PHE A 48 14.62 -15.45 -4.26
CA PHE A 48 14.58 -14.00 -4.31
C PHE A 48 15.12 -13.34 -3.03
N SER A 49 15.79 -14.08 -2.14
CA SER A 49 16.27 -13.59 -0.83
C SER A 49 17.16 -12.35 -0.91
N ASN A 50 17.87 -12.17 -2.03
CA ASN A 50 18.73 -11.00 -2.31
C ASN A 50 18.12 -10.02 -3.33
N THR A 51 16.80 -10.02 -3.53
CA THR A 51 16.13 -9.09 -4.46
C THR A 51 15.38 -7.99 -3.71
N LEU A 52 15.71 -6.74 -4.01
CA LEU A 52 14.88 -5.59 -3.66
C LEU A 52 13.85 -5.37 -4.77
N ILE A 53 12.58 -5.41 -4.43
CA ILE A 53 11.49 -5.04 -5.34
C ILE A 53 10.87 -3.72 -4.85
N ILE A 54 10.74 -2.74 -5.74
CA ILE A 54 10.05 -1.48 -5.50
C ILE A 54 8.83 -1.46 -6.40
N LEU A 55 7.63 -1.45 -5.81
CA LEU A 55 6.40 -1.21 -6.54
C LEU A 55 6.08 0.28 -6.50
N GLY A 56 6.12 0.93 -7.67
CA GLY A 56 5.61 2.28 -7.87
C GLY A 56 4.10 2.25 -8.01
N SER A 57 3.39 2.96 -7.13
CA SER A 57 1.93 3.01 -7.13
C SER A 57 1.37 4.42 -6.98
N LEU A 58 0.16 4.61 -7.49
CA LEU A 58 -0.68 5.77 -7.21
C LEU A 58 -1.57 5.45 -6.02
N ASP A 59 -1.61 6.35 -5.04
CA ASP A 59 -2.48 6.24 -3.87
C ASP A 59 -3.52 7.35 -3.89
N PHE A 60 -4.79 6.97 -4.06
CA PHE A 60 -5.93 7.89 -3.99
C PHE A 60 -6.55 7.78 -2.61
N ARG A 61 -6.48 8.85 -1.82
CA ARG A 61 -6.97 8.85 -0.45
C ARG A 61 -7.98 9.96 -0.25
N ALA A 62 -8.95 9.66 0.60
CA ALA A 62 -9.83 10.65 1.17
C ALA A 62 -9.83 10.56 2.68
N SER A 63 -9.76 11.72 3.33
CA SER A 63 -9.67 11.82 4.79
C SER A 63 -10.80 12.67 5.36
N PHE A 64 -11.39 12.22 6.46
CA PHE A 64 -12.38 12.96 7.23
C PHE A 64 -12.02 12.92 8.72
N SER A 65 -11.55 14.04 9.26
CA SER A 65 -11.00 14.11 10.62
C SER A 65 -9.90 13.03 10.78
N TRP A 66 -9.92 12.27 11.87
CA TRP A 66 -9.06 11.12 12.13
C TRP A 66 -9.23 9.92 11.18
N LEU A 67 -10.32 9.82 10.42
CA LEU A 67 -10.57 8.68 9.54
C LEU A 67 -9.98 8.95 8.15
N HIS A 68 -9.43 7.92 7.51
CA HIS A 68 -9.13 7.97 6.09
C HIS A 68 -9.43 6.64 5.41
N ALA A 69 -9.68 6.69 4.12
CA ALA A 69 -9.81 5.52 3.26
C ALA A 69 -9.19 5.82 1.91
N GLY A 70 -8.64 4.79 1.26
CA GLY A 70 -7.99 4.98 -0.02
C GLY A 70 -7.88 3.71 -0.84
N LEU A 71 -7.34 3.92 -2.03
CA LEU A 71 -7.05 2.90 -3.03
C LEU A 71 -5.63 3.13 -3.51
N MET A 72 -4.78 2.12 -3.34
CA MET A 72 -3.44 2.07 -3.91
C MET A 72 -3.44 1.18 -5.14
N MET A 73 -2.85 1.68 -6.22
CA MET A 73 -2.78 1.04 -7.53
C MET A 73 -1.35 1.09 -8.08
N PRO A 74 -0.59 -0.03 -8.04
CA PRO A 74 0.66 -0.15 -8.76
C PRO A 74 0.51 0.12 -10.25
N PHE A 75 1.53 0.79 -10.80
CA PHE A 75 1.69 1.06 -12.22
C PHE A 75 3.05 0.59 -12.75
N ALA A 76 4.05 0.46 -11.89
CA ALA A 76 5.38 0.01 -12.26
C ALA A 76 6.04 -0.83 -11.17
N GLN A 77 6.91 -1.74 -11.57
CA GLN A 77 7.80 -2.47 -10.69
C GLN A 77 9.23 -2.28 -11.14
N TYR A 78 10.11 -2.01 -10.18
CA TYR A 78 11.54 -2.08 -10.32
C TYR A 78 12.07 -3.20 -9.43
N ALA A 79 12.85 -4.11 -9.98
CA ALA A 79 13.51 -5.16 -9.21
C ALA A 79 15.03 -5.04 -9.41
N ARG A 80 15.79 -5.24 -8.33
CA ARG A 80 17.24 -5.23 -8.34
C ARG A 80 17.78 -6.38 -7.50
N ASN A 81 18.63 -7.21 -8.10
CA ASN A 81 19.43 -8.17 -7.38
C ASN A 81 20.56 -7.41 -6.65
N LEU A 82 20.62 -7.54 -5.32
CA LEU A 82 21.56 -6.83 -4.47
C LEU A 82 22.98 -7.41 -4.53
N GLU A 83 23.12 -8.65 -5.00
CA GLU A 83 24.40 -9.36 -5.16
C GLU A 83 25.01 -9.12 -6.54
N THR A 84 24.25 -9.36 -7.62
CA THR A 84 24.75 -9.23 -9.00
C THR A 84 24.63 -7.81 -9.56
N GLY A 85 23.77 -6.98 -8.97
CA GLY A 85 23.45 -5.64 -9.47
C GLY A 85 22.53 -5.62 -10.70
N GLU A 86 22.13 -6.79 -11.20
CA GLU A 86 21.15 -6.92 -12.28
C GLU A 86 19.82 -6.28 -11.87
N HIS A 87 19.15 -5.65 -12.83
CA HIS A 87 17.91 -4.95 -12.60
C HIS A 87 16.91 -5.17 -13.72
N ALA A 88 15.63 -5.14 -13.36
CA ALA A 88 14.53 -5.22 -14.29
C ALA A 88 13.51 -4.14 -13.94
N PHE A 89 12.92 -3.54 -14.97
CA PHE A 89 11.79 -2.64 -14.85
C PHE A 89 10.62 -3.23 -15.65
N SER A 90 9.45 -3.31 -15.04
CA SER A 90 8.25 -3.84 -15.68
C SER A 90 7.05 -2.94 -15.39
N PRO A 91 6.26 -2.54 -16.40
CA PRO A 91 4.98 -1.91 -16.16
C PRO A 91 4.02 -2.93 -15.56
N LEU A 92 3.35 -2.58 -14.45
CA LEU A 92 2.36 -3.44 -13.79
C LEU A 92 1.01 -2.72 -13.59
N PRO A 93 0.40 -2.18 -14.67
CA PRO A 93 -0.85 -1.47 -14.53
C PRO A 93 -1.93 -2.41 -13.98
N PHE A 94 -2.55 -2.03 -12.86
CA PHE A 94 -3.71 -2.71 -12.27
C PHE A 94 -3.50 -4.17 -11.83
N GLN A 95 -2.26 -4.66 -11.76
CA GLN A 95 -2.01 -6.06 -11.34
C GLN A 95 -2.43 -6.34 -9.89
N MET A 96 -2.42 -5.31 -9.06
CA MET A 96 -2.91 -5.34 -7.70
C MET A 96 -3.69 -4.06 -7.44
N ILE A 97 -4.79 -4.19 -6.72
CA ILE A 97 -5.52 -3.03 -6.20
C ILE A 97 -5.68 -3.26 -4.71
N TYR A 98 -5.14 -2.36 -3.90
CA TYR A 98 -5.23 -2.41 -2.45
C TYR A 98 -6.23 -1.36 -1.96
N LEU A 99 -7.30 -1.81 -1.32
CA LEU A 99 -8.25 -0.93 -0.65
C LEU A 99 -7.96 -0.92 0.84
N TYR A 100 -7.93 0.26 1.44
CA TYR A 100 -7.64 0.42 2.86
C TYR A 100 -8.50 1.48 3.52
N ALA A 101 -8.67 1.32 4.84
CA ALA A 101 -9.23 2.34 5.70
C ALA A 101 -8.52 2.32 7.05
N GLY A 102 -8.38 3.49 7.65
CA GLY A 102 -7.56 3.63 8.83
C GLY A 102 -7.76 4.93 9.56
N LEU A 103 -6.86 5.13 10.50
CA LEU A 103 -6.79 6.30 11.35
C LEU A 103 -5.51 7.06 11.03
N HIS A 104 -5.62 8.39 10.98
CA HIS A 104 -4.47 9.26 11.13
C HIS A 104 -4.64 10.12 12.38
N HIS A 105 -3.53 10.49 13.02
CA HIS A 105 -3.53 11.47 14.11
C HIS A 105 -2.39 12.46 13.92
N SER A 106 -2.73 13.75 13.83
CA SER A 106 -1.78 14.82 13.53
C SER A 106 -1.25 15.48 14.81
N PHE A 107 0.07 15.56 14.91
CA PHE A 107 0.83 16.34 15.88
C PHE A 107 1.56 17.48 15.15
N ASN A 108 0.85 18.59 14.93
CA ASN A 108 1.35 19.74 14.16
C ASN A 108 1.71 19.33 12.71
N LYS A 109 3.00 19.36 12.34
CA LYS A 109 3.48 18.95 11.01
C LYS A 109 3.69 17.44 10.91
N LEU A 110 3.84 16.75 12.03
CA LEU A 110 4.01 15.30 12.05
C LEU A 110 2.65 14.63 12.22
N TYR A 111 2.52 13.41 11.74
CA TYR A 111 1.35 12.59 12.04
C TYR A 111 1.73 11.12 12.06
N VAL A 112 0.92 10.35 12.76
CA VAL A 112 0.98 8.89 12.77
C VAL A 112 -0.25 8.35 12.06
N LEU A 113 -0.11 7.19 11.45
CA LEU A 113 -1.20 6.51 10.76
C LEU A 113 -1.16 5.02 11.03
N ALA A 114 -2.35 4.42 11.04
CA ALA A 114 -2.52 2.99 11.01
C ALA A 114 -3.76 2.67 10.18
N ASP A 115 -3.60 1.83 9.16
CA ASP A 115 -4.70 1.40 8.30
C ASP A 115 -4.70 -0.10 8.12
N VAL A 116 -5.90 -0.63 7.90
CA VAL A 116 -6.11 -2.01 7.52
C VAL A 116 -6.77 -2.01 6.16
N GLY A 117 -6.25 -2.85 5.29
CA GLY A 117 -6.80 -3.03 3.97
C GLY A 117 -6.72 -4.46 3.50
N MET A 118 -7.11 -4.67 2.26
CA MET A 118 -6.96 -5.93 1.56
C MET A 118 -6.73 -5.67 0.08
N THR A 119 -6.03 -6.59 -0.57
CA THR A 119 -6.00 -6.60 -2.03
C THR A 119 -7.35 -7.11 -2.55
N VAL A 120 -7.96 -6.36 -3.47
CA VAL A 120 -9.21 -6.75 -4.13
C VAL A 120 -8.98 -7.35 -5.52
N VAL A 121 -7.78 -7.13 -6.05
CA VAL A 121 -7.27 -7.73 -7.28
C VAL A 121 -5.81 -8.09 -7.03
N GLY A 122 -5.34 -9.20 -7.61
CA GLY A 122 -3.94 -9.61 -7.60
C GLY A 122 -3.63 -10.77 -6.65
N PRO A 123 -2.33 -11.03 -6.39
CA PRO A 123 -1.93 -12.06 -5.46
C PRO A 123 -2.43 -11.73 -4.05
N TYR A 124 -2.75 -12.77 -3.28
CA TYR A 124 -3.26 -12.66 -1.91
C TYR A 124 -4.60 -11.90 -1.78
N THR A 125 -5.42 -11.88 -2.84
CA THR A 125 -6.76 -11.23 -2.83
C THR A 125 -7.59 -11.70 -1.64
N GLY A 126 -8.18 -10.75 -0.92
CA GLY A 126 -9.00 -11.00 0.26
C GLY A 126 -8.21 -11.22 1.55
N LEU A 127 -6.88 -11.25 1.51
CA LEU A 127 -6.05 -11.33 2.71
C LEU A 127 -5.86 -9.94 3.33
N PRO A 128 -6.05 -9.79 4.65
CA PRO A 128 -5.92 -8.51 5.32
C PRO A 128 -4.45 -8.12 5.56
N LEU A 129 -4.17 -6.84 5.38
CA LEU A 129 -2.86 -6.23 5.52
C LEU A 129 -2.97 -5.01 6.44
N LEU A 130 -2.06 -4.90 7.39
CA LEU A 130 -1.95 -3.77 8.30
C LEU A 130 -0.78 -2.89 7.85
N ARG A 131 -1.02 -1.59 7.67
CA ARG A 131 0.02 -0.56 7.57
C ARG A 131 0.07 0.21 8.87
N VAL A 132 1.28 0.43 9.38
CA VAL A 132 1.53 1.36 10.49
C VAL A 132 2.69 2.26 10.09
N GLY A 133 2.55 3.55 10.30
CA GLY A 133 3.56 4.51 9.88
C GLY A 133 3.32 5.91 10.42
N GLY A 134 3.94 6.86 9.75
CA GLY A 134 3.74 8.27 10.02
C GLY A 134 4.27 9.12 8.87
N GLY A 135 3.94 10.40 8.92
CA GLY A 135 4.36 11.32 7.89
C GLY A 135 4.64 12.72 8.41
N LEU A 136 5.13 13.53 7.48
CA LEU A 136 5.48 14.93 7.66
C LEU A 136 4.77 15.75 6.60
N LYS A 137 3.97 16.73 7.05
CA LYS A 137 3.37 17.76 6.20
C LYS A 137 4.44 18.76 5.77
N LEU A 138 4.64 18.86 4.47
CA LEU A 138 5.58 19.75 3.78
C LEU A 138 4.82 20.97 3.24
N GLY A 139 4.45 21.88 4.14
CA GLY A 139 3.68 23.06 3.79
C GLY A 139 2.17 22.77 3.79
N LYS A 140 1.43 23.44 2.89
CA LYS A 140 -0.03 23.34 2.85
C LYS A 140 -0.54 22.12 2.09
N HIS A 141 0.19 21.70 1.05
CA HIS A 141 -0.29 20.72 0.09
C HIS A 141 0.56 19.45 0.03
N PHE A 142 1.85 19.51 0.33
CA PHE A 142 2.71 18.33 0.16
C PHE A 142 2.86 17.57 1.47
N PHE A 143 3.10 16.27 1.38
CA PHE A 143 3.48 15.44 2.51
C PHE A 143 4.42 14.31 2.09
N LEU A 144 5.13 13.78 3.09
CA LEU A 144 5.97 12.59 2.98
C LEU A 144 5.53 11.59 4.05
N GLU A 145 5.21 10.36 3.69
CA GLU A 145 4.91 9.27 4.61
C GLU A 145 5.95 8.16 4.51
N ALA A 146 6.18 7.51 5.64
CA ALA A 146 6.89 6.24 5.71
C ALA A 146 6.10 5.28 6.61
N GLY A 147 5.96 4.03 6.16
CA GLY A 147 5.20 3.02 6.87
C GLY A 147 5.80 1.63 6.73
N PHE A 148 5.31 0.73 7.58
CA PHE A 148 5.57 -0.69 7.50
C PHE A 148 4.27 -1.41 7.25
N MET A 149 4.30 -2.39 6.36
CA MET A 149 3.13 -3.21 6.03
C MET A 149 3.36 -4.64 6.48
N LYS A 150 2.33 -5.27 7.06
CA LYS A 150 2.39 -6.65 7.54
C LYS A 150 1.08 -7.36 7.32
N TRP A 151 1.15 -8.57 6.75
CA TRP A 151 -0.02 -9.43 6.62
C TRP A 151 -0.54 -9.84 8.00
N LEU A 152 -1.86 -9.74 8.20
CA LEU A 152 -2.51 -10.16 9.44
C LEU A 152 -2.80 -11.66 9.47
N VAL A 153 -2.45 -12.36 8.40
CA VAL A 153 -2.58 -13.80 8.22
C VAL A 153 -1.26 -14.37 7.68
N PRO A 154 -0.95 -15.65 7.92
CA PRO A 154 0.19 -16.31 7.29
C PRO A 154 0.08 -16.26 5.76
N VAL A 155 1.21 -15.99 5.10
CA VAL A 155 1.35 -16.03 3.64
C VAL A 155 2.63 -16.77 3.30
N ASP A 156 2.64 -17.47 2.16
CA ASP A 156 3.78 -18.29 1.71
C ASP A 156 5.08 -17.48 1.57
N ILE A 157 4.97 -16.16 1.40
CA ILE A 157 6.10 -15.24 1.32
C ILE A 157 5.89 -14.09 2.31
N SER A 158 6.64 -14.12 3.42
CA SER A 158 6.67 -13.03 4.38
C SER A 158 7.63 -11.93 3.91
N TYR A 159 7.06 -10.86 3.39
CA TYR A 159 7.80 -9.70 2.95
C TYR A 159 8.04 -8.72 4.10
N LYS A 160 9.27 -8.23 4.29
CA LYS A 160 9.50 -7.00 5.06
C LYS A 160 9.15 -5.83 4.16
N ASN A 161 7.92 -5.37 4.28
CA ASN A 161 7.39 -4.29 3.47
C ASN A 161 7.63 -2.96 4.17
N PHE A 162 8.38 -2.08 3.52
CA PHE A 162 8.40 -0.67 3.86
C PHE A 162 7.74 0.11 2.73
N ASP A 163 6.95 1.11 3.09
CA ASP A 163 6.24 1.99 2.18
C ASP A 163 6.80 3.40 2.36
N VAL A 164 7.11 4.08 1.27
CA VAL A 164 7.45 5.50 1.27
C VAL A 164 6.57 6.20 0.26
N GLU A 165 5.87 7.22 0.70
CA GLU A 165 4.90 7.95 -0.11
C GLU A 165 5.22 9.44 -0.13
N PHE A 166 5.25 10.02 -1.32
CA PHE A 166 5.23 11.47 -1.51
C PHE A 166 3.89 11.87 -2.11
N GLY A 167 3.13 12.71 -1.40
CA GLY A 167 1.77 13.02 -1.82
C GLY A 167 1.42 14.50 -1.80
N TYR A 168 0.29 14.78 -2.44
CA TYR A 168 -0.32 16.10 -2.59
C TYR A 168 -1.77 16.08 -2.08
N GLU A 169 -2.11 17.00 -1.19
CA GLU A 169 -3.44 17.25 -0.61
C GLU A 169 -4.07 18.47 -1.29
N PHE A 170 -5.30 18.32 -1.80
CA PHE A 170 -6.04 19.33 -2.57
C PHE A 170 -6.76 20.35 -1.68
#